data_AF-A0A7J9ZWT0-F1
#
_entry.id   AF-A0A7J9ZWT0-F1
#
_cell.length_a   1.000
_cell.length_b   1.000
_cell.length_c   1.000
_cell.angle_alpha   90.00
_cell.angle_beta   90.00
_cell.angle_gamma   90.00
#
_symmetry.space_group_name_H-M   'P 1'
#
loop_
_entity.id
_entity.type
_entity.pdbx_description
1 polymer ?
#
loop_
_entity_poly.entity_id
_entity_poly.type
_entity_poly.pdbx_seq_one_letter_code
_entity_poly.pdbx_strand_id
1 'polypeptide(L)'
;MTEGTADRGDRGELEDLAVSRTVRATHHPRHGVGSAWGASAWYGYVSKDLRALSGEPVEGAWHRSYRGDGSLAECRTALRGSLAAAVARARAAQDGAPAADLTYDKHTDDIVSTAAGLIGVRPIDWQNRPTLQQAVTFHAHRPR
;
A
#
# COMPACT_ATOMS: atom_id res chain seq x y z
N MET A 1 16.11 35.33 0.37
CA MET A 1 16.48 34.14 1.16
C MET A 1 15.23 33.31 1.33
N THR A 2 15.10 32.25 0.53
CA THR A 2 13.98 31.31 0.51
C THR A 2 14.35 30.10 1.34
N GLU A 3 13.62 29.85 2.42
CA GLU A 3 13.79 28.67 3.27
C GLU A 3 12.79 27.59 2.82
N GLY A 4 13.33 26.43 2.45
CA GLY A 4 12.61 25.33 1.83
C GLY A 4 11.74 24.55 2.81
N THR A 5 10.50 24.32 2.41
CA THR A 5 9.55 23.46 3.11
C THR A 5 9.94 21.99 2.88
N ALA A 6 10.60 21.38 3.86
CA ALA A 6 10.86 19.95 3.85
C ALA A 6 9.56 19.18 4.14
N ASP A 7 9.10 18.53 3.07
CA ASP A 7 8.38 17.25 3.03
C ASP A 7 7.80 16.73 4.36
N ARG A 8 6.51 17.04 4.56
CA ARG A 8 5.66 16.48 5.61
C ARG A 8 4.84 15.28 5.10
N GLY A 9 5.04 14.84 3.85
CA GLY A 9 4.24 13.80 3.20
C GLY A 9 4.67 12.37 3.59
N ASP A 10 5.98 12.13 3.67
CA ASP A 10 6.53 10.77 3.73
C ASP A 10 6.36 10.05 5.09
N ARG A 11 6.06 10.78 6.17
CA ARG A 11 5.85 10.17 7.50
C ARG A 11 4.49 9.49 7.65
N GLY A 12 3.50 9.85 6.85
CA GLY A 12 2.14 9.31 6.94
C GLY A 12 2.02 7.88 6.42
N GLU A 13 2.81 7.50 5.41
CA GLU A 13 2.71 6.17 4.79
C GLU A 13 3.26 5.03 5.66
N LEU A 14 4.22 5.33 6.55
CA LEU A 14 4.92 4.32 7.33
C LEU A 14 4.10 3.80 8.52
N GLU A 15 3.17 4.61 9.04
CA GLU A 15 2.38 4.27 10.24
C GLU A 15 1.21 3.30 9.96
N ASP A 16 0.86 3.08 8.68
CA ASP A 16 -0.30 2.27 8.26
C ASP A 16 0.05 0.83 7.82
N LEU A 17 1.29 0.39 8.01
CA LEU A 17 1.82 -0.86 7.46
C LEU A 17 1.60 -2.07 8.38
N ALA A 18 0.33 -2.46 8.60
CA ALA A 18 0.00 -3.77 9.16
C ALA A 18 0.01 -4.84 8.03
N VAL A 19 0.92 -5.81 8.12
CA VAL A 19 1.32 -6.74 7.03
C VAL A 19 0.40 -7.96 6.91
N SER A 20 0.07 -8.36 5.68
CA SER A 20 -0.62 -9.61 5.30
C SER A 20 0.22 -10.50 4.37
N ARG A 21 0.09 -11.82 4.51
CA ARG A 21 0.78 -12.90 3.76
C ARG A 21 0.23 -13.14 2.33
N THR A 22 -0.81 -12.41 1.95
CA THR A 22 -1.28 -12.25 0.57
C THR A 22 -1.32 -10.76 0.34
N VAL A 23 -0.29 -10.20 -0.31
CA VAL A 23 -0.23 -8.75 -0.56
C VAL A 23 -1.22 -8.41 -1.68
N ARG A 24 -2.50 -8.28 -1.32
CA ARG A 24 -3.29 -7.15 -1.85
C ARG A 24 -2.97 -6.00 -0.93
N ALA A 25 -1.88 -5.31 -1.27
CA ALA A 25 -1.59 -3.99 -0.76
C ALA A 25 -2.78 -3.09 -1.04
N THR A 26 -3.64 -2.87 -0.05
CA THR A 26 -4.55 -1.73 -0.06
C THR A 26 -3.75 -0.49 0.26
N HIS A 27 -2.98 -0.05 -0.74
CA HIS A 27 -2.49 1.32 -0.86
C HIS A 27 -3.73 2.16 -1.14
N HIS A 28 -4.46 2.58 -0.12
CA HIS A 28 -5.55 3.53 -0.29
C HIS A 28 -5.08 4.88 0.23
N PRO A 29 -4.25 5.61 -0.54
CA PRO A 29 -3.86 6.93 -0.15
C PRO A 29 -5.11 7.79 -0.17
N ARG A 30 -5.42 8.41 0.97
CA ARG A 30 -6.46 9.45 1.08
C ARG A 30 -6.06 10.75 0.37
N HIS A 31 -5.18 10.65 -0.62
CA HIS A 31 -4.60 11.76 -1.39
C HIS A 31 -5.34 11.93 -2.73
N GLY A 32 -6.38 11.14 -3.00
CA GLY A 32 -7.21 11.26 -4.20
C GLY A 32 -6.51 10.82 -5.49
N VAL A 33 -5.50 9.95 -5.38
CA VAL A 33 -4.69 9.46 -6.52
C VAL A 33 -4.73 7.94 -6.61
N GLY A 34 -4.76 7.42 -7.84
CA GLY A 34 -4.58 6.00 -8.10
C GLY A 34 -3.14 5.55 -7.86
N SER A 35 -2.89 4.24 -7.92
CA SER A 35 -1.52 3.69 -7.91
C SER A 35 -1.13 3.18 -9.29
N ALA A 36 0.11 3.48 -9.69
CA ALA A 36 0.72 2.99 -10.93
C ALA A 36 1.99 2.17 -10.66
N TRP A 37 2.07 1.49 -9.50
CA TRP A 37 3.24 0.71 -9.06
C TRP A 37 4.55 1.50 -8.88
N GLY A 38 4.51 2.84 -8.92
CA GLY A 38 5.69 3.70 -8.81
C GLY A 38 6.21 3.90 -7.38
N ALA A 39 5.32 3.91 -6.38
CA ALA A 39 5.66 4.14 -4.97
C ALA A 39 5.89 2.84 -4.16
N SER A 40 5.54 1.68 -4.72
CA SER A 40 5.35 0.42 -3.99
C SER A 40 6.53 -0.56 -4.08
N ALA A 41 7.74 -0.09 -4.38
CA ALA A 41 8.95 -0.93 -4.38
C ALA A 41 9.22 -1.60 -3.01
N TRP A 42 8.56 -1.14 -1.95
CA TRP A 42 8.80 -1.57 -0.58
C TRP A 42 8.34 -3.00 -0.24
N TYR A 43 7.33 -3.54 -0.94
CA TYR A 43 6.83 -4.89 -0.64
C TYR A 43 7.89 -5.97 -0.89
N GLY A 44 8.76 -5.77 -1.87
CA GLY A 44 9.90 -6.64 -2.13
C GLY A 44 10.89 -6.66 -0.97
N TYR A 45 11.13 -5.50 -0.33
CA TYR A 45 12.01 -5.39 0.84
C TYR A 45 11.45 -6.17 2.02
N VAL A 46 10.17 -5.96 2.36
CA VAL A 46 9.49 -6.66 3.47
C VAL A 46 9.39 -8.15 3.22
N SER A 47 9.05 -8.57 2.00
CA SER A 47 8.98 -10.00 1.66
C SER A 47 10.33 -10.69 1.79
N LYS A 48 11.42 -10.06 1.29
CA LYS A 48 12.76 -10.63 1.41
C LYS A 48 13.20 -10.71 2.89
N ASP A 49 12.95 -9.66 3.67
CA ASP A 49 13.28 -9.62 5.10
C ASP A 49 12.56 -10.74 5.88
N LEU A 50 11.26 -10.94 5.64
CA LEU A 50 10.49 -12.00 6.29
C LEU A 50 10.95 -13.41 5.91
N ARG A 51 11.36 -13.64 4.65
CA ARG A 51 11.94 -14.92 4.21
C ARG A 51 13.27 -15.17 4.90
N ALA A 52 14.16 -14.19 4.91
CA ALA A 52 15.45 -14.27 5.61
C ALA A 52 15.25 -14.58 7.11
N LEU A 53 14.34 -13.87 7.78
CA LEU A 53 13.97 -14.11 9.19
C LEU A 53 13.37 -15.49 9.45
N SER A 54 12.74 -16.10 8.45
CA SER A 54 12.15 -17.44 8.54
C SER A 54 13.15 -18.55 8.20
N GLY A 55 14.42 -18.20 7.92
CA GLY A 55 15.47 -19.15 7.56
C GLY A 55 15.42 -19.61 6.10
N GLU A 56 14.64 -18.96 5.24
CA GLU A 56 14.62 -19.26 3.82
C GLU A 56 15.87 -18.67 3.13
N PRO A 57 16.49 -19.39 2.18
CA PRO A 57 17.60 -18.86 1.41
C PRO A 57 17.15 -17.66 0.57
N VAL A 58 17.89 -16.55 0.63
CA VAL A 58 17.61 -15.34 -0.14
C VAL A 58 18.85 -14.86 -0.89
N GLU A 59 18.69 -14.65 -2.20
CA GLU A 59 19.70 -14.02 -3.04
C GLU A 59 19.85 -12.54 -2.69
N GLY A 60 21.11 -12.10 -2.52
CA GLY A 60 21.43 -10.74 -2.11
C GLY A 60 20.73 -10.34 -0.81
N ALA A 61 21.08 -11.00 0.30
CA ALA A 61 20.58 -10.68 1.63
C ALA A 61 20.84 -9.21 1.98
N TRP A 62 19.94 -8.61 2.76
CA TRP A 62 20.13 -7.25 3.24
C TRP A 62 21.31 -7.18 4.20
N HIS A 63 22.01 -6.05 4.22
CA HIS A 63 23.10 -5.81 5.17
C HIS A 63 22.62 -5.72 6.63
N ARG A 64 21.31 -5.57 6.84
CA ARG A 64 20.63 -5.53 8.13
C ARG A 64 19.24 -6.14 8.03
N SER A 65 18.75 -6.70 9.12
CA SER A 65 17.34 -7.03 9.29
C SER A 65 16.54 -5.75 9.56
N TYR A 66 15.38 -5.59 8.92
CA TYR A 66 14.53 -4.41 9.12
C TYR A 66 13.38 -4.66 10.11
N ARG A 67 13.10 -5.93 10.48
CA ARG A 67 12.06 -6.30 11.45
C ARG A 67 12.63 -7.14 12.60
N GLY A 68 12.31 -6.72 13.83
CA GLY A 68 12.64 -7.43 15.08
C GLY A 68 14.13 -7.66 15.30
N ASP A 69 15.01 -6.89 14.66
CA ASP A 69 16.47 -7.04 14.70
C ASP A 69 16.97 -8.48 14.43
N GLY A 70 16.22 -9.28 13.66
CA GLY A 70 16.53 -10.70 13.43
C GLY A 70 15.65 -11.69 14.20
N SER A 71 14.85 -11.25 15.17
CA SER A 71 14.03 -12.12 16.03
C SER A 71 12.66 -12.42 15.42
N LEU A 72 12.47 -13.68 15.02
CA LEU A 72 11.17 -14.19 14.55
C LEU A 72 10.08 -14.08 15.62
N ALA A 73 10.45 -14.27 16.90
CA ALA A 73 9.51 -14.17 18.02
C ALA A 73 8.99 -12.73 18.16
N GLU A 74 9.89 -11.75 18.13
CA GLU A 74 9.52 -10.33 18.19
C GLU A 74 8.71 -9.91 16.97
N CYS A 75 9.09 -10.36 15.77
CA CYS A 75 8.32 -10.09 14.55
C CYS A 75 6.87 -10.59 14.67
N ARG A 76 6.66 -11.79 15.22
CA ARG A 76 5.32 -12.35 15.43
C ARG A 76 4.53 -11.56 16.48
N THR A 77 5.18 -11.16 17.57
CA THR A 77 4.57 -10.33 18.61
C THR A 77 4.15 -8.98 18.06
N ALA A 78 5.05 -8.29 17.34
CA ALA A 78 4.76 -7.01 16.71
C ALA A 78 3.62 -7.11 15.69
N LEU A 79 3.62 -8.16 14.86
CA LEU A 79 2.54 -8.39 13.88
C LEU A 79 1.18 -8.56 14.57
N ARG A 80 1.10 -9.48 15.56
CA ARG A 80 -0.15 -9.72 16.30
C ARG A 80 -0.61 -8.49 17.08
N GLY A 81 0.31 -7.77 17.71
CA GLY A 81 0.03 -6.53 18.42
C GLY A 81 -0.53 -5.45 17.50
N SER A 82 0.09 -5.25 16.33
CA SER A 82 -0.39 -4.28 15.34
C SER A 82 -1.79 -4.62 14.82
N LEU A 83 -2.07 -5.91 14.56
CA LEU A 83 -3.39 -6.36 14.12
C LEU A 83 -4.45 -6.16 15.22
N ALA A 84 -4.14 -6.54 16.46
CA ALA A 84 -5.06 -6.34 17.59
C ALA A 84 -5.37 -4.84 17.80
N ALA A 85 -4.36 -3.98 17.72
CA ALA A 85 -4.54 -2.53 17.83
C ALA A 85 -5.36 -1.96 16.66
N ALA A 86 -5.14 -2.43 15.43
CA ALA A 86 -5.94 -2.03 14.26
C ALA A 86 -7.42 -2.41 14.42
N VAL A 87 -7.71 -3.66 14.82
CA VAL A 87 -9.08 -4.12 15.08
C VAL A 87 -9.73 -3.31 16.20
N ALA A 88 -9.02 -3.07 17.31
CA ALA A 88 -9.54 -2.28 18.42
C ALA A 88 -9.91 -0.86 17.98
N ARG A 89 -9.04 -0.19 17.21
CA ARG A 89 -9.31 1.15 16.64
C ARG A 89 -10.51 1.14 15.71
N ALA A 90 -10.59 0.17 14.79
CA ALA A 90 -11.70 0.07 13.85
C ALA A 90 -13.05 -0.15 14.55
N ARG A 91 -13.09 -1.02 15.57
CA ARG A 91 -14.29 -1.26 16.37
C ARG A 91 -14.68 -0.04 17.20
N ALA A 92 -13.72 0.64 17.81
CA ALA A 92 -13.99 1.87 18.56
C ALA A 92 -14.58 2.98 17.69
N ALA A 93 -14.17 3.06 16.41
CA ALA A 93 -14.73 4.01 15.44
C ALA A 93 -16.14 3.65 14.94
N GLN A 94 -16.64 2.45 15.23
CA GLN A 94 -17.94 1.93 14.78
C GLN A 94 -18.75 1.36 15.95
N ASP A 95 -18.80 2.10 17.06
CA ASP A 95 -19.62 1.80 18.24
C ASP A 95 -19.46 0.38 18.80
N GLY A 96 -18.26 -0.18 18.69
CA GLY A 96 -17.93 -1.51 19.20
C GLY A 96 -18.45 -2.66 18.34
N ALA A 97 -18.90 -2.40 17.11
CA ALA A 97 -19.36 -3.40 16.15
C ALA A 97 -18.45 -4.64 16.12
N PRO A 98 -19.00 -5.86 16.02
CA PRO A 98 -18.19 -7.05 15.89
C PRO A 98 -17.37 -6.98 14.60
N ALA A 99 -16.21 -7.66 14.59
CA ALA A 99 -15.26 -7.54 13.48
C ALA A 99 -15.85 -7.93 12.11
N ALA A 100 -16.84 -8.83 12.08
CA ALA A 100 -17.53 -9.26 10.87
C ALA A 100 -18.46 -8.19 10.27
N ASP A 101 -18.89 -7.22 11.08
CA ASP A 101 -19.84 -6.17 10.69
C ASP A 101 -19.15 -4.83 10.45
N LEU A 102 -17.82 -4.78 10.60
CA LEU A 102 -17.03 -3.57 10.30
C LEU A 102 -17.18 -3.23 8.82
N THR A 103 -17.61 -1.99 8.56
CA THR A 103 -17.74 -1.46 7.20
C THR A 103 -16.70 -0.37 6.93
N TYR A 104 -16.56 0.02 5.67
CA TYR A 104 -15.70 1.11 5.26
C TYR A 104 -16.36 1.90 4.13
N ASP A 105 -16.35 3.22 4.25
CA ASP A 105 -16.78 4.09 3.15
C ASP A 105 -15.66 4.21 2.11
N LYS A 106 -15.76 3.42 1.05
CA LYS A 106 -14.79 3.40 -0.05
C LYS A 106 -14.65 4.75 -0.77
N HIS A 107 -15.65 5.62 -0.70
CA HIS A 107 -15.61 6.92 -1.40
C HIS A 107 -14.59 7.89 -0.81
N THR A 108 -14.15 7.62 0.42
CA THR A 108 -13.05 8.38 1.04
C THR A 108 -11.70 8.19 0.34
N ASP A 109 -11.57 7.18 -0.53
CA ASP A 109 -10.37 6.89 -1.30
C ASP A 109 -10.50 7.23 -2.79
N ASP A 110 -11.62 7.81 -3.23
CA ASP A 110 -11.89 8.07 -4.65
C ASP A 110 -10.74 8.83 -5.33
N ILE A 111 -10.42 8.44 -6.56
CA ILE A 111 -9.46 9.13 -7.41
C ILE A 111 -10.12 10.42 -7.92
N VAL A 112 -9.51 11.56 -7.63
CA VAL A 112 -9.98 12.88 -8.04
C VAL A 112 -9.04 13.43 -9.11
N SER A 113 -9.54 13.51 -10.34
CA SER A 113 -8.75 14.05 -11.46
C SER A 113 -8.64 15.57 -11.36
N THR A 114 -7.43 16.11 -11.44
CA THR A 114 -7.23 17.55 -11.63
C THR A 114 -7.66 17.95 -13.03
N ALA A 115 -8.65 18.85 -13.15
CA ALA A 115 -9.10 19.34 -14.44
C ALA A 115 -8.02 20.25 -15.07
N ALA A 116 -7.57 19.90 -16.27
CA ALA A 116 -6.62 20.72 -17.06
C ALA A 116 -7.33 21.69 -18.03
N GLY A 117 -8.66 21.75 -18.02
CA GLY A 117 -9.47 22.58 -18.91
C GLY A 117 -10.83 22.92 -18.31
N LEU A 118 -11.78 23.31 -19.16
CA LEU A 118 -13.12 23.78 -18.74
C LEU A 118 -14.03 22.67 -18.19
N ILE A 119 -13.75 21.41 -18.51
CA ILE A 119 -14.59 20.27 -18.13
C ILE A 119 -13.78 19.30 -17.27
N GLY A 120 -14.27 19.03 -16.06
CA GLY A 120 -13.77 17.99 -15.19
C GLY A 120 -14.53 16.67 -15.36
N VAL A 121 -14.01 15.62 -14.74
CA VAL A 121 -14.69 14.32 -14.61
C VAL A 121 -15.08 14.10 -13.15
N ARG A 122 -16.11 13.28 -12.91
CA ARG A 122 -16.47 12.88 -11.55
C ARG A 122 -15.35 12.04 -10.92
N PRO A 123 -15.22 12.07 -9.59
CA PRO A 123 -14.39 11.10 -8.88
C PRO A 123 -14.78 9.66 -9.26
N ILE A 124 -13.80 8.77 -9.25
CA ILE A 124 -13.97 7.35 -9.52
C ILE A 124 -13.45 6.54 -8.36
N ASP A 125 -14.01 5.36 -8.15
CA ASP A 125 -13.53 4.41 -7.13
C ASP A 125 -12.02 4.21 -7.22
N TRP A 126 -11.38 4.11 -6.04
CA TRP A 126 -9.96 3.83 -5.97
C TRP A 126 -9.59 2.54 -6.70
N GLN A 127 -8.55 2.60 -7.54
CA GLN A 127 -8.01 1.44 -8.23
C GLN A 127 -6.48 1.44 -8.28
N ASN A 128 -5.91 0.26 -8.06
CA ASN A 128 -4.49 -0.01 -8.32
C ASN A 128 -4.27 -0.30 -9.82
N ARG A 129 -4.42 0.73 -10.66
CA ARG A 129 -4.31 0.63 -12.12
C ARG A 129 -3.59 1.85 -12.68
N PRO A 130 -2.76 1.67 -13.72
CA PRO A 130 -2.17 2.80 -14.43
C PRO A 130 -3.26 3.63 -15.11
N THR A 131 -2.99 4.93 -15.27
CA THR A 131 -3.90 5.89 -15.91
C THR A 131 -4.33 5.47 -17.31
N LEU A 132 -3.42 4.84 -18.06
CA LEU A 132 -3.66 4.34 -19.42
C LEU A 132 -3.44 2.83 -19.44
N GLN A 133 -4.38 2.11 -20.05
CA GLN A 133 -4.28 0.67 -20.30
C GLN A 133 -4.62 0.43 -21.77
N GLN A 134 -3.77 -0.32 -22.47
CA GLN A 134 -3.97 -0.66 -23.87
C GLN A 134 -3.92 -2.18 -24.03
N ALA A 135 -4.95 -2.76 -24.65
CA ALA A 135 -4.95 -4.13 -25.12
C ALA A 135 -4.80 -4.11 -26.63
N VAL A 136 -3.68 -4.65 -27.15
CA VAL A 136 -3.38 -4.66 -28.58
C VAL A 136 -3.39 -6.10 -29.07
N THR A 137 -4.11 -6.36 -30.16
CA THR A 137 -4.04 -7.64 -30.88
C THR A 137 -3.52 -7.38 -32.29
N PHE A 138 -2.52 -8.14 -32.71
CA PHE A 138 -1.97 -8.09 -34.06
C PHE A 138 -2.53 -9.26 -34.87
N HIS A 139 -3.25 -8.97 -35.96
CA HIS A 139 -3.86 -10.00 -36.81
C HIS A 139 -3.01 -10.39 -38.02
N ALA A 140 -1.96 -9.63 -38.31
CA ALA A 140 -1.00 -9.90 -39.37
C ALA A 140 0.35 -9.24 -39.03
N HIS A 141 1.40 -9.60 -39.76
CA HIS A 141 2.71 -8.98 -39.66
C HIS A 141 3.15 -8.44 -41.03
N ARG A 142 4.14 -7.54 -41.02
CA ARG A 142 4.74 -6.98 -42.23
C ARG A 142 5.29 -8.12 -43.13
N PRO A 143 5.10 -8.06 -44.47
CA PRO A 143 5.79 -8.94 -45.41
C PRO A 143 7.32 -8.78 -45.30
N ARG A 144 8.05 -9.89 -45.38
CA ARG A 144 9.52 -9.89 -45.32
C ARG A 144 10.11 -9.04 -46.44
#